data_AF-A0A6I0E6F2-F1
#
_entry.id   AF-A0A6I0E6F2-F1
#
_cell.length_a   1.000
_cell.length_b   1.000
_cell.length_c   1.000
_cell.angle_alpha   90.00
_cell.angle_beta   90.00
_cell.angle_gamma   90.00
#
_symmetry.space_group_name_H-M   'P 1'
#
loop_
_entity.id
_entity.type
_entity.pdbx_description
1 polymer ?
#
loop_
_entity_poly.entity_id
_entity_poly.type
_entity_poly.pdbx_seq_one_letter_code
_entity_poly.pdbx_strand_id
1 'polypeptide(L)' 'MKSDREFSILLFQSIHQVMRAENIISKNGCNYQIIPVPSEYSSECGMCIEIDSLNTSSIISELQKYNIEPKVVKR' A
#
# COMPACT_ATOMS: atom_id res chain seq x y z
N MET A 1 -20.68 15.10 9.99
CA MET A 1 -19.27 14.92 9.59
C MET A 1 -19.23 14.02 8.39
N LYS A 2 -18.72 14.48 7.24
CA LYS A 2 -18.52 13.62 6.07
C LYS A 2 -17.25 12.78 6.31
N SER A 3 -17.43 11.48 6.51
CA SER A 3 -16.34 10.51 6.57
C SER A 3 -16.09 9.98 5.17
N ASP A 4 -15.50 10.80 4.31
CA ASP A 4 -14.91 10.33 3.06
C ASP A 4 -13.60 9.62 3.44
N ARG A 5 -13.69 8.32 3.76
CA ARG A 5 -12.50 7.48 3.90
C ARG A 5 -11.97 7.25 2.50
N GLU A 6 -11.07 8.11 2.07
CA GLU A 6 -10.30 7.91 0.85
C GLU A 6 -9.32 6.76 1.07
N PHE A 7 -9.18 5.88 0.08
CA PHE A 7 -8.24 4.77 0.12
C PHE A 7 -7.16 4.95 -0.94
N SER A 8 -5.95 4.53 -0.59
CA SER A 8 -4.81 4.53 -1.49
C SER A 8 -4.37 3.08 -1.73
N ILE A 9 -4.16 2.73 -2.99
CA ILE A 9 -3.59 1.45 -3.41
C ILE A 9 -2.08 1.65 -3.62
N LEU A 10 -1.30 0.83 -2.92
CA LEU A 10 0.14 0.72 -3.08
C LEU A 10 0.43 -0.41 -4.06
N LEU A 11 0.89 -0.03 -5.25
CA LEU A 11 1.39 -0.94 -6.28
C LEU A 11 2.86 -1.24 -6.04
N PHE A 12 3.23 -2.51 -6.14
CA PHE A 12 4.61 -2.97 -5.96
C PHE A 12 5.12 -3.63 -7.24
N GLN A 13 6.44 -3.57 -7.45
CA GLN A 13 7.08 -4.22 -8.60
C GLN A 13 7.35 -5.71 -8.34
N SER A 14 7.30 -6.16 -7.08
CA SER A 14 7.63 -7.54 -6.72
C SER A 14 6.90 -7.99 -5.47
N ILE A 15 6.58 -9.28 -5.43
CA ILE A 15 5.91 -9.92 -4.28
C ILE A 15 6.69 -9.74 -2.97
N HIS A 16 8.02 -9.75 -3.05
CA HIS A 16 8.90 -9.53 -1.90
C HIS A 16 8.68 -8.15 -1.25
N GLN A 17 8.41 -7.12 -2.06
CA GLN A 17 8.12 -5.79 -1.54
C GLN A 17 6.74 -5.75 -0.89
N VAL A 18 5.72 -6.42 -1.46
CA VAL A 18 4.39 -6.56 -0.85
C VAL A 18 4.51 -7.19 0.54
N MET A 19 5.18 -8.34 0.64
CA MET A 19 5.36 -9.06 1.91
C MET A 19 6.10 -8.23 2.96
N ARG A 20 7.14 -7.50 2.55
CA ARG A 20 7.87 -6.60 3.47
C ARG A 20 7.01 -5.42 3.90
N ALA A 21 6.34 -4.77 2.96
CA ALA A 21 5.48 -3.63 3.23
C ALA A 21 4.34 -4.03 4.17
N GLU A 22 3.69 -5.15 3.90
CA GLU A 22 2.66 -5.73 4.76
C GLU A 22 3.16 -5.91 6.20
N ASN A 23 4.33 -6.54 6.38
CA ASN A 23 4.90 -6.73 7.71
C ASN A 23 5.17 -5.39 8.45
N ILE A 24 5.67 -4.39 7.72
CA ILE A 24 5.93 -3.05 8.26
C ILE A 24 4.63 -2.34 8.65
N ILE A 25 3.62 -2.38 7.78
CA ILE A 25 2.33 -1.71 8.01
C ILE A 25 1.59 -2.39 9.18
N SER A 26 1.59 -3.72 9.21
CA SER A 26 1.03 -4.53 10.30
C SER A 26 1.67 -4.20 11.66
N LYS A 27 3.00 -4.07 11.69
CA LYS A 27 3.74 -3.66 12.90
C LYS A 27 3.40 -2.26 13.40
N ASN A 28 3.00 -1.36 12.51
CA ASN A 28 2.55 -0.02 12.87
C ASN A 28 1.10 0.02 13.35
N GLY A 29 0.37 -1.11 13.32
CA GLY A 29 -1.04 -1.16 13.70
C GLY A 29 -1.95 -0.38 12.74
N CYS A 30 -1.48 -0.08 11.53
CA CYS A 30 -2.27 0.61 10.53
C CYS A 30 -3.20 -0.37 9.82
N ASN A 31 -4.39 0.10 9.45
CA ASN A 31 -5.34 -0.71 8.71
C ASN A 31 -4.89 -0.86 7.25
N TYR A 32 -4.73 -2.11 6.80
CA TYR A 32 -4.34 -2.44 5.42
C TYR A 32 -5.09 -3.66 4.92
N GLN A 33 -5.19 -3.79 3.60
CA GLN A 33 -5.81 -4.93 2.94
C GLN A 33 -5.01 -5.30 1.70
N ILE A 34 -4.58 -6.55 1.59
CA ILE A 34 -3.99 -7.06 0.34
C ILE A 34 -5.13 -7.39 -0.62
N ILE A 35 -5.11 -6.76 -1.80
CA ILE A 35 -6.05 -7.03 -2.88
C ILE A 35 -5.28 -7.43 -4.14
N PRO A 36 -5.87 -8.28 -5.01
CA PRO A 36 -5.31 -8.50 -6.34
C PRO A 36 -5.28 -7.17 -7.10
N VAL A 37 -4.23 -6.96 -7.88
CA VAL A 37 -4.10 -5.73 -8.66
C VAL A 37 -5.26 -5.63 -9.66
N PRO A 38 -5.94 -4.48 -9.78
CA PRO A 38 -6.97 -4.31 -10.81
C PRO A 38 -6.35 -4.45 -12.19
N SER A 39 -7.05 -5.04 -13.15
CA SER A 39 -6.54 -5.25 -14.52
C SER A 39 -6.11 -3.97 -15.23
N GLU A 40 -6.59 -2.81 -14.78
CA GLU A 40 -6.20 -1.47 -15.25
C GLU A 40 -4.76 -1.09 -14.85
N TYR A 41 -4.25 -1.70 -13.78
CA TYR A 41 -2.91 -1.46 -13.26
C TYR A 41 -2.10 -2.74 -13.43
N SER A 42 -1.38 -2.90 -14.53
CA SER A 42 -0.47 -4.04 -14.70
C SER A 42 0.74 -3.91 -13.77
N SER A 43 0.66 -4.50 -12.58
CA SER A 43 1.81 -4.74 -11.71
C SER A 43 2.37 -6.13 -11.96
N GLU A 44 3.69 -6.22 -12.10
CA GLU A 44 4.43 -7.48 -12.35
C GLU A 44 4.16 -8.56 -11.29
N CYS A 45 3.79 -8.17 -10.06
CA CYS A 45 3.56 -9.10 -8.95
C CYS A 45 2.10 -9.52 -8.73
N GLY A 46 1.14 -8.94 -9.47
CA GLY A 46 -0.29 -9.28 -9.39
C GLY A 46 -1.01 -8.92 -8.09
N MET A 47 -0.33 -8.38 -7.08
CA MET A 47 -0.91 -8.06 -5.76
C MET A 47 -0.51 -6.67 -5.28
N CYS A 48 -1.41 -6.03 -4.55
CA CYS A 48 -1.26 -4.66 -4.06
C CYS A 48 -1.78 -4.54 -2.63
N ILE A 49 -1.39 -3.46 -1.95
CA ILE A 49 -1.87 -3.17 -0.60
C ILE A 49 -2.74 -1.91 -0.64
N GLU A 50 -4.01 -2.04 -0.30
CA GLU A 50 -4.92 -0.94 -0.05
C GLU A 50 -4.78 -0.46 1.40
N ILE A 51 -4.62 0.84 1.59
CA ILE A 51 -4.47 1.49 2.89
C ILE A 51 -5.34 2.75 2.96
N ASP A 52 -5.65 3.19 4.17
CA ASP A 52 -6.37 4.45 4.38
C ASP A 52 -5.49 5.65 3.95
N SER A 53 -6.07 6.62 3.23
CA SER A 53 -5.32 7.78 2.75
C SER A 53 -4.74 8.61 3.91
N LEU A 54 -5.41 8.62 5.06
CA LEU A 54 -4.96 9.31 6.27
C LEU A 54 -3.60 8.81 6.77
N ASN A 55 -3.33 7.51 6.61
CA ASN A 55 -2.08 6.89 7.07
C ASN A 55 -1.04 6.73 5.97
N THR A 56 -1.36 7.12 4.73
CA THR A 56 -0.48 6.91 3.57
C THR A 56 0.87 7.61 3.75
N SER A 57 0.90 8.85 4.23
CA SER A 57 2.15 9.59 4.42
C SER A 57 3.10 8.93 5.44
N SER A 58 2.58 8.42 6.56
CA SER A 58 3.37 7.69 7.55
C SER A 58 3.90 6.37 6.99
N ILE A 59 3.04 5.62 6.29
CA ILE A 59 3.41 4.34 5.70
C ILE A 59 4.51 4.53 4.65
N ILE A 60 4.35 5.50 3.73
CA ILE A 60 5.36 5.79 2.70
C ILE A 60 6.70 6.13 3.35
N SER A 61 6.70 7.00 4.36
CA SER A 61 7.91 7.37 5.08
C SER A 61 8.59 6.18 5.74
N GLU A 62 7.82 5.23 6.28
CA GLU A 62 8.34 4.00 6.87
C GLU A 62 8.92 3.07 5.79
N LEU A 63 8.19 2.84 4.70
CA LEU A 63 8.63 2.00 3.57
C LEU A 63 9.91 2.50 2.91
N GLN A 64 10.07 3.82 2.79
CA GLN A 64 11.28 4.45 2.25
C GLN A 64 12.53 4.11 3.07
N LYS A 65 12.43 4.01 4.41
CA LYS A 65 13.56 3.59 5.27
C LYS A 65 14.06 2.19 4.92
N TYR A 66 13.18 1.34 4.39
CA TYR A 66 13.48 -0.03 3.98
C TYR A 66 13.81 -0.15 2.48
N ASN A 67 14.02 0.97 1.77
CA ASN A 67 14.23 1.02 0.31
C ASN A 67 13.06 0.39 -0.48
N ILE A 68 11.82 0.62 -0.02
CA ILE A 68 10.60 0.17 -0.70
C ILE A 68 9.88 1.40 -1.22
N GLU A 69 9.76 1.51 -2.54
CA GLU A 69 9.11 2.62 -3.24
C GLU A 69 7.84 2.13 -3.96
N PRO A 70 6.71 2.01 -3.25
CA PRO A 70 5.46 1.65 -3.90
C PRO A 70 4.92 2.81 -4.74
N LYS A 71 4.24 2.49 -5.83
CA LYS A 71 3.48 3.48 -6.59
C LYS A 71 2.10 3.64 -5.96
N VAL A 72 1.81 4.85 -5.50
CA VAL A 72 0.53 5.18 -4.84
C VAL A 72 -0.50 5.58 -5.89
N VAL A 73 -1.66 4.93 -5.84
CA VAL A 73 -2.84 5.25 -6.68
C VAL A 73 -4.02 5.49 -5.76
N LYS A 74 -4.73 6.60 -5.94
CA LYS A 74 -5.94 6.89 -5.18
C LYS A 74 -7.13 6.16 -5.80
N ARG A 75 -7.99 5.60 -4.95
CA ARG A 75 -9.24 4.96 -5.36
C ARG A 75 -10.42 5.91 -5.23
#